data_AF-A0A3M6VPH6-F1
#
_entry.id   AF-A0A3M6VPH6-F1
#
_cell.length_a   1.000
_cell.length_b   1.000
_cell.length_c   1.000
_cell.angle_alpha   90.00
_cell.angle_beta   90.00
_cell.angle_gamma   90.00
#
_symmetry.space_group_name_H-M   'P 1'
#
loop_
_entity.id
_entity.type
_entity.pdbx_description
1 polymer ?
#
loop_
_entity_poly.entity_id
_entity_poly.type
_entity_poly.pdbx_seq_one_letter_code
_entity_poly.pdbx_strand_id
1 'polypeptide(L)'
;MSSTASTSGANTKPLKDKTVEKIAMIGIELGLLWATTLHYQNKVEDAVQILDALEVVAPCSSHVIQLKWQWHDMKQLKHDGNERFNQGKYQEAVRFYSEAMQIDPQHQEYCAVIYCNRSAAQMGLERYRTAVYDCNEALKRKPNMPRALLRRARCYVALKMYYEAVKDFEQYLREQPGTVPADATSDVRRECNEAKAAIAKAQEEVIQREAAKKRTERQQRHQNSRQRAESSWNDSKFYGNYRRGANSNNRGGYGSSRFQSSGGSSRASYMAPKTQRRTYYDVLGIEKTSTVNQIRKAYRKLALVYHPDKAKTSAYGDLFKEMTAAYNVLSDESARAKYDHELV
;
A
#
# COMPACT_ATOMS: atom_id res chain seq x y z
N MET A 1 -33.03 -58.33 24.64
CA MET A 1 -33.25 -58.27 23.18
C MET A 1 -34.57 -57.54 22.94
N SER A 2 -34.53 -56.24 22.68
CA SER A 2 -35.64 -55.47 22.11
C SER A 2 -35.05 -54.32 21.31
N SER A 3 -34.99 -54.49 19.98
CA SER A 3 -34.48 -53.50 19.04
C SER A 3 -35.56 -52.51 18.67
N THR A 4 -35.38 -51.24 19.01
CA THR A 4 -36.15 -50.14 18.43
C THR A 4 -35.44 -49.66 17.16
N ALA A 5 -35.85 -50.18 16.01
CA ALA A 5 -35.46 -49.64 14.71
C ALA A 5 -36.38 -48.46 14.37
N SER A 6 -35.84 -47.24 14.49
CA SER A 6 -36.44 -46.01 14.03
C SER A 6 -36.30 -45.91 12.51
N THR A 7 -37.37 -46.19 11.78
CA THR A 7 -37.45 -45.98 10.33
C THR A 7 -37.58 -44.48 10.05
N SER A 8 -36.48 -43.82 9.72
CA SER A 8 -36.49 -42.46 9.19
C SER A 8 -36.97 -42.48 7.74
N GLY A 9 -38.25 -42.19 7.52
CA GLY A 9 -38.82 -42.01 6.19
C GLY A 9 -38.18 -40.82 5.48
N ALA A 10 -37.44 -41.09 4.40
CA ALA A 10 -37.00 -40.09 3.46
C ALA A 10 -38.24 -39.52 2.74
N ASN A 11 -38.54 -38.25 2.98
CA ASN A 11 -39.67 -37.55 2.40
C ASN A 11 -39.31 -37.09 0.97
N THR A 12 -39.35 -38.00 0.00
CA THR A 12 -39.22 -37.68 -1.42
C THR A 12 -40.56 -37.19 -1.94
N LYS A 13 -40.70 -35.88 -2.21
CA LYS A 13 -41.85 -35.34 -2.96
C LYS A 13 -41.99 -36.14 -4.27
N PRO A 14 -43.18 -36.63 -4.64
CA PRO A 14 -43.37 -37.32 -5.90
C PRO A 14 -43.00 -36.36 -7.03
N LEU A 15 -42.10 -36.78 -7.92
CA LEU A 15 -41.80 -36.05 -9.13
C LEU A 15 -43.13 -35.80 -9.86
N LYS A 16 -43.36 -34.58 -10.32
CA LYS A 16 -44.54 -34.29 -11.15
C LYS A 16 -44.36 -35.11 -12.43
N ASP A 17 -45.21 -36.09 -12.69
CA ASP A 17 -45.18 -36.94 -13.91
C ASP A 17 -44.96 -36.12 -15.19
N LYS A 18 -45.52 -34.91 -15.22
CA LYS A 18 -45.36 -33.90 -16.29
C LYS A 18 -43.90 -33.52 -16.60
N THR A 19 -42.99 -33.59 -15.64
CA THR A 19 -41.57 -33.25 -15.83
C THR A 19 -40.83 -34.39 -16.52
N VAL A 20 -41.13 -35.62 -16.14
CA VAL A 20 -40.59 -36.84 -16.76
C VAL A 20 -41.01 -36.92 -18.22
N GLU A 21 -42.30 -36.69 -18.51
CA GLU A 21 -42.85 -36.62 -19.88
C GLU A 21 -42.16 -35.54 -20.73
N LYS A 22 -41.94 -34.34 -20.16
CA LYS A 22 -41.24 -33.25 -20.86
C LYS A 22 -39.81 -33.63 -21.21
N ILE A 23 -39.08 -34.26 -20.28
CA ILE A 23 -37.69 -34.69 -20.51
C ILE A 23 -37.64 -35.80 -21.57
N ALA A 24 -38.57 -36.74 -21.53
CA ALA A 24 -38.70 -37.77 -22.56
C ALA A 24 -38.95 -37.16 -23.96
N MET A 25 -39.73 -36.07 -24.06
CA MET A 25 -39.96 -35.37 -25.33
C MET A 25 -38.77 -34.52 -25.80
N ILE A 26 -38.06 -33.88 -24.87
CA ILE A 26 -36.92 -32.99 -25.18
C ILE A 26 -35.65 -33.79 -25.52
N GLY A 27 -35.52 -35.00 -24.99
CA GLY A 27 -34.35 -35.85 -25.16
C GLY A 27 -33.29 -35.66 -24.07
N ILE A 28 -32.44 -36.68 -23.90
CA ILE A 28 -31.51 -36.81 -22.77
C ILE A 28 -30.46 -35.69 -22.76
N GLU A 29 -29.89 -35.33 -23.92
CA GLU A 29 -28.82 -34.32 -24.01
C GLU A 29 -29.31 -32.92 -23.62
N LEU A 30 -30.47 -32.51 -24.14
CA LEU A 30 -31.10 -31.24 -23.80
C LEU A 30 -31.58 -31.24 -22.34
N GLY A 31 -32.04 -32.37 -21.81
CA GLY A 31 -32.36 -32.52 -20.39
C GLY A 31 -31.13 -32.35 -19.48
N LEU A 32 -29.99 -32.94 -19.84
CA LEU A 32 -28.71 -32.77 -19.14
C LEU A 32 -28.24 -31.30 -19.17
N LEU A 33 -28.35 -30.65 -20.33
CA LEU A 33 -28.05 -29.23 -20.47
C LEU A 33 -28.99 -28.37 -19.60
N TRP A 34 -30.27 -28.73 -19.53
CA TRP A 34 -31.23 -28.04 -18.67
C TRP A 34 -30.89 -28.19 -17.18
N ALA A 35 -30.53 -29.40 -16.74
CA ALA A 35 -30.12 -29.66 -15.36
C ALA A 35 -28.85 -28.86 -14.98
N THR A 36 -27.82 -28.89 -15.83
CA THR A 36 -26.55 -28.18 -15.61
C THR A 36 -26.73 -26.65 -15.61
N THR A 37 -27.52 -26.11 -16.54
CA THR A 37 -27.80 -24.66 -16.57
C THR A 37 -28.54 -24.19 -15.33
N LEU A 38 -29.50 -24.96 -14.81
CA LEU A 38 -30.18 -24.64 -13.55
C LEU A 38 -29.24 -24.74 -12.34
N HIS A 39 -28.31 -25.70 -12.36
CA HIS A 39 -27.27 -25.82 -11.35
C HIS A 39 -26.39 -24.55 -11.30
N TYR A 40 -25.94 -24.07 -12.46
CA TYR A 40 -25.17 -22.81 -12.55
C TYR A 40 -25.98 -21.57 -12.15
N GLN A 41 -27.30 -21.57 -12.34
CA GLN A 41 -28.20 -20.53 -11.85
C GLN A 41 -28.47 -20.61 -10.34
N ASN A 42 -27.80 -21.52 -9.61
CA ASN A 42 -27.97 -21.76 -8.18
C ASN A 42 -29.39 -22.26 -7.80
N LYS A 43 -30.15 -22.79 -8.75
CA LYS A 43 -31.44 -23.47 -8.53
C LYS A 43 -31.21 -24.95 -8.33
N VAL A 44 -30.48 -25.29 -7.26
CA VAL A 44 -29.98 -26.65 -7.01
C VAL A 44 -31.12 -27.65 -6.81
N GLU A 45 -32.21 -27.24 -6.16
CA GLU A 45 -33.37 -28.13 -5.93
C GLU A 45 -34.07 -28.53 -7.23
N ASP A 46 -34.29 -27.57 -8.14
CA ASP A 46 -34.89 -27.82 -9.44
C ASP A 46 -33.96 -28.67 -10.33
N ALA A 47 -32.66 -28.37 -10.28
CA ALA A 47 -31.64 -29.12 -11.01
C ALA A 47 -31.60 -30.60 -10.59
N VAL A 48 -31.66 -30.87 -9.27
CA VAL A 48 -31.72 -32.24 -8.73
C VAL A 48 -33.01 -32.94 -9.13
N GLN A 49 -34.16 -32.25 -9.08
CA GLN A 49 -35.44 -32.84 -9.55
C GLN A 49 -35.39 -33.27 -11.03
N ILE A 50 -34.73 -32.48 -11.87
CA ILE A 50 -34.55 -32.82 -13.30
C ILE A 50 -33.57 -33.97 -13.45
N LEU A 51 -32.51 -34.02 -12.64
CA LEU A 51 -31.56 -35.13 -12.65
C LEU A 51 -32.21 -36.45 -12.19
N ASP A 52 -33.04 -36.40 -11.15
CA ASP A 52 -33.83 -37.55 -10.68
C ASP A 52 -34.81 -38.02 -11.77
N ALA A 53 -35.43 -37.07 -12.49
CA ALA A 53 -36.30 -37.39 -13.63
C ALA A 53 -35.51 -38.02 -14.80
N LEU A 54 -34.30 -37.52 -15.09
CA LEU A 54 -33.41 -38.09 -16.11
C LEU A 54 -32.97 -39.52 -15.77
N GLU A 55 -32.78 -39.83 -14.49
CA GLU A 55 -32.48 -41.19 -14.04
C GLU A 55 -33.64 -42.15 -14.29
N VAL A 56 -34.89 -41.70 -14.11
CA VAL A 56 -36.08 -42.50 -14.43
C VAL A 56 -36.20 -42.74 -15.94
N VAL A 57 -35.96 -41.70 -16.76
CA VAL A 57 -36.07 -41.80 -18.22
C VAL A 57 -34.92 -42.60 -18.83
N ALA A 58 -33.72 -42.49 -18.29
CA ALA A 58 -32.50 -43.06 -18.86
C ALA A 58 -31.52 -43.58 -17.79
N PRO A 59 -31.88 -44.66 -17.07
CA PRO A 59 -31.08 -45.18 -15.94
C PRO A 59 -29.71 -45.73 -16.36
N CYS A 60 -29.57 -46.18 -17.60
CA CYS A 60 -28.31 -46.72 -18.13
C CYS A 60 -27.44 -45.68 -18.84
N SER A 61 -27.86 -44.41 -18.87
CA SER A 61 -27.08 -43.36 -19.56
C SER A 61 -25.82 -43.03 -18.76
N SER A 62 -24.65 -43.22 -19.37
CA SER A 62 -23.36 -42.91 -18.76
C SER A 62 -23.25 -41.46 -18.32
N HIS A 63 -23.74 -40.53 -19.13
CA HIS A 63 -23.68 -39.09 -18.88
C HIS A 63 -24.53 -38.66 -17.67
N VAL A 64 -25.72 -39.28 -17.51
CA VAL A 64 -26.61 -39.01 -16.36
C VAL A 64 -25.95 -39.51 -15.07
N ILE A 65 -25.39 -40.72 -15.10
CA ILE A 65 -24.70 -41.31 -13.95
C ILE A 65 -23.46 -40.48 -13.56
N GLN A 66 -22.65 -40.09 -14.55
CA GLN A 66 -21.46 -39.25 -14.33
C GLN A 66 -21.83 -37.90 -13.71
N LEU A 67 -22.84 -37.21 -14.24
CA LEU A 67 -23.30 -35.93 -13.69
C LEU A 67 -23.80 -36.08 -12.25
N LYS A 68 -24.52 -37.17 -11.96
CA LYS A 68 -24.97 -37.51 -10.60
C LYS A 68 -23.81 -37.73 -9.64
N TRP A 69 -22.79 -38.50 -10.04
CA TRP A 69 -21.60 -38.69 -9.23
C TRP A 69 -20.84 -37.38 -9.01
N GLN A 70 -20.67 -36.56 -10.05
CA GLN A 70 -20.05 -35.24 -9.90
C GLN A 70 -20.76 -34.38 -8.85
N TRP A 71 -22.09 -34.27 -8.92
CA TRP A 71 -22.86 -33.46 -7.97
C TRP A 71 -22.87 -34.05 -6.56
N HIS A 72 -22.90 -35.37 -6.45
CA HIS A 72 -22.75 -36.07 -5.18
C HIS A 72 -21.38 -35.77 -4.57
N ASP A 73 -20.30 -35.91 -5.32
CA ASP A 73 -18.93 -35.68 -4.86
C ASP A 73 -18.72 -34.21 -4.48
N MET A 74 -19.25 -33.26 -5.26
CA MET A 74 -19.25 -31.83 -4.91
C MET A 74 -19.94 -31.56 -3.57
N LYS A 75 -21.03 -32.27 -3.29
CA LYS A 75 -21.78 -32.15 -2.03
C LYS A 75 -21.03 -32.80 -0.87
N GLN A 76 -20.49 -34.01 -1.07
CA GLN A 76 -19.74 -34.76 -0.06
C GLN A 76 -18.43 -34.06 0.32
N LEU A 77 -17.58 -33.70 -0.65
CA LEU A 77 -16.31 -33.00 -0.35
C LEU A 77 -16.53 -31.68 0.39
N LYS A 78 -17.59 -30.96 0.04
CA LYS A 78 -18.00 -29.74 0.78
C LYS A 78 -18.43 -30.09 2.21
N HIS A 79 -19.21 -31.15 2.39
CA HIS A 79 -19.66 -31.60 3.70
C HIS A 79 -18.48 -32.04 4.57
N ASP A 80 -17.62 -32.92 4.05
CA ASP A 80 -16.44 -33.43 4.75
C ASP A 80 -15.45 -32.32 5.11
N GLY A 81 -15.23 -31.36 4.18
CA GLY A 81 -14.44 -30.17 4.46
C GLY A 81 -15.01 -29.32 5.61
N ASN A 82 -16.32 -29.14 5.67
CA ASN A 82 -16.99 -28.44 6.77
C ASN A 82 -16.90 -29.22 8.08
N GLU A 83 -17.04 -30.54 8.04
CA GLU A 83 -16.94 -31.40 9.21
C GLU A 83 -15.52 -31.33 9.81
N ARG A 84 -14.48 -31.46 8.99
CA ARG A 84 -13.08 -31.32 9.42
C ARG A 84 -12.77 -29.93 9.95
N PHE A 85 -13.37 -28.89 9.35
CA PHE A 85 -13.26 -27.52 9.85
C PHE A 85 -13.86 -27.38 11.25
N ASN A 86 -15.04 -27.96 11.48
CA ASN A 86 -15.69 -27.95 12.80
C ASN A 86 -14.92 -28.78 13.83
N GLN A 87 -14.21 -29.83 13.41
CA GLN A 87 -13.29 -30.61 14.26
C GLN A 87 -11.96 -29.87 14.56
N GLY A 88 -11.73 -28.68 13.99
CA GLY A 88 -10.46 -27.94 14.15
C GLY A 88 -9.30 -28.48 13.29
N LYS A 89 -9.54 -29.49 12.44
CA LYS A 89 -8.54 -30.08 11.55
C LYS A 89 -8.43 -29.28 10.26
N TYR A 90 -7.90 -28.06 10.36
CA TYR A 90 -7.89 -27.11 9.25
C TYR A 90 -7.05 -27.54 8.04
N GLN A 91 -5.96 -28.29 8.24
CA GLN A 91 -5.13 -28.79 7.13
C GLN A 91 -5.87 -29.78 6.25
N GLU A 92 -6.59 -30.73 6.85
CA GLU A 92 -7.43 -31.70 6.13
C GLU A 92 -8.58 -31.00 5.43
N ALA A 93 -9.23 -30.03 6.09
CA ALA A 93 -10.29 -29.23 5.47
C ALA A 93 -9.80 -28.52 4.20
N VAL A 94 -8.60 -27.92 4.22
CA VAL A 94 -8.00 -27.31 3.03
C VAL A 94 -7.80 -28.31 1.89
N ARG A 95 -7.44 -29.56 2.19
CA ARG A 95 -7.30 -30.61 1.17
C ARG A 95 -8.64 -30.92 0.50
N PHE A 96 -9.68 -31.20 1.30
CA PHE A 96 -11.02 -31.48 0.78
C PHE A 96 -11.58 -30.31 -0.04
N TYR A 97 -11.39 -29.06 0.40
CA TYR A 97 -11.79 -27.91 -0.39
C TYR A 97 -10.98 -27.76 -1.68
N SER A 98 -9.71 -28.16 -1.69
CA SER A 98 -8.90 -28.10 -2.90
C SER A 98 -9.30 -29.17 -3.91
N GLU A 99 -9.66 -30.36 -3.45
CA GLU A 99 -10.23 -31.44 -4.27
C GLU A 99 -11.60 -31.04 -4.83
N ALA A 100 -12.46 -30.42 -4.02
CA ALA A 100 -13.79 -29.93 -4.45
C ALA A 100 -13.74 -28.98 -5.65
N MET A 101 -12.72 -28.11 -5.73
CA MET A 101 -12.58 -27.17 -6.85
C MET A 101 -12.15 -27.81 -8.17
N GLN A 102 -11.62 -29.04 -8.13
CA GLN A 102 -11.20 -29.76 -9.33
C GLN A 102 -12.37 -30.45 -10.02
N ILE A 103 -13.49 -30.70 -9.32
CA ILE A 103 -14.66 -31.37 -9.91
C ILE A 103 -15.28 -30.51 -11.00
N ASP A 104 -15.59 -29.25 -10.67
CA ASP A 104 -16.16 -28.30 -11.64
C ASP A 104 -15.51 -26.91 -11.49
N PRO A 105 -14.43 -26.65 -12.24
CA PRO A 105 -13.76 -25.34 -12.25
C PRO A 105 -14.58 -24.22 -12.90
N GLN A 106 -15.56 -24.57 -13.75
CA GLN A 106 -16.38 -23.62 -14.51
C GLN A 106 -17.49 -23.05 -13.64
N HIS A 107 -17.96 -23.80 -12.64
CA HIS A 107 -18.99 -23.35 -11.71
C HIS A 107 -18.51 -22.17 -10.84
N GLN A 108 -18.86 -20.95 -11.26
CA GLN A 108 -18.40 -19.72 -10.60
C GLN A 108 -18.89 -19.60 -9.15
N GLU A 109 -20.20 -19.79 -8.92
CA GLU A 109 -20.82 -19.67 -7.59
C GLU A 109 -20.33 -20.74 -6.60
N TYR A 110 -20.30 -22.02 -7.01
CA TYR A 110 -19.78 -23.10 -6.19
C TYR A 110 -18.31 -22.86 -5.84
N CYS A 111 -17.46 -22.56 -6.83
CA CYS A 111 -16.05 -22.24 -6.60
C CYS A 111 -15.90 -21.06 -5.62
N ALA A 112 -16.68 -19.99 -5.77
CA ALA A 112 -16.63 -18.84 -4.87
C ALA A 112 -16.91 -19.23 -3.40
N VAL A 113 -17.92 -20.10 -3.18
CA VAL A 113 -18.24 -20.62 -1.85
C VAL A 113 -17.11 -21.48 -1.29
N ILE A 114 -16.53 -22.37 -2.11
CA ILE A 114 -15.42 -23.23 -1.69
C ILE A 114 -14.16 -22.43 -1.37
N TYR A 115 -13.78 -21.45 -2.21
CA TYR A 115 -12.67 -20.53 -1.92
C TYR A 115 -12.90 -19.77 -0.59
N CYS A 116 -14.12 -19.31 -0.35
CA CYS A 116 -14.46 -18.64 0.89
C CYS A 116 -14.32 -19.59 2.09
N ASN A 117 -14.76 -20.84 1.99
CA ASN A 117 -14.61 -21.82 3.08
C ASN A 117 -13.15 -22.25 3.29
N ARG A 118 -12.38 -22.39 2.22
CA ARG A 118 -10.95 -22.65 2.28
C ARG A 118 -10.21 -21.50 2.95
N SER A 119 -10.56 -20.24 2.65
CA SER A 119 -9.95 -19.08 3.30
C SER A 119 -10.19 -19.09 4.81
N ALA A 120 -11.36 -19.52 5.29
CA ALA A 120 -11.62 -19.69 6.71
C ALA A 120 -10.72 -20.77 7.35
N ALA A 121 -10.53 -21.90 6.68
CA ALA A 121 -9.60 -22.94 7.15
C ALA A 121 -8.15 -22.43 7.18
N GLN A 122 -7.73 -21.67 6.16
CA GLN A 122 -6.40 -21.05 6.12
C GLN A 122 -6.20 -19.99 7.21
N MET A 123 -7.25 -19.23 7.56
CA MET A 123 -7.23 -18.31 8.71
C MET A 123 -7.01 -19.07 10.02
N GLY A 124 -7.65 -20.24 10.20
CA GLY A 124 -7.43 -21.11 11.35
C GLY A 124 -6.00 -21.69 11.44
N LEU A 125 -5.28 -21.72 10.32
CA LEU A 125 -3.85 -22.08 10.24
C LEU A 125 -2.91 -20.87 10.33
N GLU A 126 -3.44 -19.68 10.58
CA GLU A 126 -2.70 -18.40 10.59
C GLU A 126 -2.01 -18.05 9.25
N ARG A 127 -2.42 -18.70 8.16
CA ARG A 127 -1.90 -18.45 6.81
C ARG A 127 -2.69 -17.32 6.14
N TYR A 128 -2.60 -16.12 6.72
CA TYR A 128 -3.42 -14.97 6.30
C TYR A 128 -3.16 -14.53 4.85
N ARG A 129 -1.92 -14.63 4.35
CA ARG A 129 -1.61 -14.24 2.97
C ARG A 129 -2.32 -15.13 1.94
N THR A 130 -2.31 -16.44 2.14
CA THR A 130 -3.03 -17.38 1.25
C THR A 130 -4.54 -17.24 1.41
N ALA A 131 -5.02 -16.97 2.63
CA ALA A 131 -6.44 -16.70 2.86
C ALA A 131 -6.93 -15.44 2.10
N VAL A 132 -6.12 -14.37 2.04
CA VAL A 132 -6.43 -13.18 1.23
C VAL A 132 -6.51 -13.53 -0.25
N TYR A 133 -5.61 -14.36 -0.78
CA TYR A 133 -5.66 -14.82 -2.16
C TYR A 133 -6.97 -15.57 -2.44
N ASP A 134 -7.34 -16.52 -1.59
CA ASP A 134 -8.61 -17.26 -1.72
C ASP A 134 -9.83 -16.34 -1.67
N CYS A 135 -9.85 -15.36 -0.77
CA CYS A 135 -10.92 -14.36 -0.72
C CYS A 135 -10.98 -13.50 -1.98
N ASN A 136 -9.83 -13.15 -2.57
CA ASN A 136 -9.80 -12.40 -3.83
C ASN A 136 -10.34 -13.22 -5.00
N GLU A 137 -9.99 -14.51 -5.09
CA GLU A 137 -10.57 -15.40 -6.11
C GLU A 137 -12.08 -15.58 -5.92
N ALA A 138 -12.55 -15.71 -4.67
CA ALA A 138 -13.98 -15.75 -4.39
C ALA A 138 -14.71 -14.47 -4.87
N LEU A 139 -14.15 -13.30 -4.58
CA LEU A 139 -14.74 -12.01 -4.96
C LEU A 139 -14.66 -11.70 -6.46
N LYS A 140 -13.65 -12.24 -7.17
CA LYS A 140 -13.60 -12.17 -8.64
C LYS A 140 -14.76 -12.91 -9.29
N ARG A 141 -15.13 -14.07 -8.74
CA ARG A 141 -16.25 -14.88 -9.22
C ARG A 141 -17.59 -14.29 -8.77
N LYS A 142 -17.68 -13.87 -7.50
CA LYS A 142 -18.88 -13.26 -6.91
C LYS A 142 -18.53 -11.93 -6.21
N PRO A 143 -18.71 -10.78 -6.90
CA PRO A 143 -18.31 -9.47 -6.38
C PRO A 143 -18.96 -9.07 -5.06
N ASN A 144 -20.19 -9.53 -4.78
CA ASN A 144 -20.96 -9.16 -3.59
C ASN A 144 -21.16 -10.38 -2.68
N MET A 145 -20.07 -10.87 -2.09
CA MET A 145 -20.10 -11.97 -1.11
C MET A 145 -19.72 -11.45 0.29
N PRO A 146 -20.69 -11.17 1.17
CA PRO A 146 -20.42 -10.58 2.49
C PRO A 146 -19.45 -11.39 3.34
N ARG A 147 -19.55 -12.73 3.31
CA ARG A 147 -18.66 -13.63 4.07
C ARG A 147 -17.20 -13.53 3.59
N ALA A 148 -16.97 -13.38 2.28
CA ALA A 148 -15.63 -13.26 1.73
C ALA A 148 -15.00 -11.89 2.05
N LEU A 149 -15.78 -10.80 1.94
CA LEU A 149 -15.34 -9.45 2.34
C LEU A 149 -14.92 -9.42 3.81
N LEU A 150 -15.76 -9.95 4.71
CA LEU A 150 -15.47 -9.96 6.15
C LEU A 150 -14.21 -10.78 6.48
N ARG A 151 -14.07 -11.96 5.86
CA ARG A 151 -12.87 -12.81 6.03
C ARG A 151 -11.61 -12.11 5.52
N ARG A 152 -11.68 -11.46 4.36
CA ARG A 152 -10.55 -10.71 3.77
C ARG A 152 -10.13 -9.54 4.66
N ALA A 153 -11.09 -8.75 5.16
CA ALA A 153 -10.85 -7.65 6.07
C ALA A 153 -10.12 -8.11 7.34
N ARG A 154 -10.59 -9.18 7.98
CA ARG A 154 -9.94 -9.77 9.17
C ARG A 154 -8.53 -10.29 8.88
N CYS A 155 -8.30 -10.89 7.71
CA CYS A 155 -6.95 -11.26 7.29
C CYS A 155 -6.03 -10.04 7.14
N TYR A 156 -6.54 -8.95 6.57
CA TYR A 156 -5.76 -7.70 6.45
C TYR A 156 -5.45 -7.09 7.82
N VAL A 157 -6.38 -7.12 8.78
CA VAL A 157 -6.11 -6.72 10.17
C VAL A 157 -4.97 -7.55 10.78
N ALA A 158 -5.01 -8.87 10.61
CA ALA A 158 -3.94 -9.76 11.10
C ALA A 158 -2.58 -9.47 10.43
N LEU A 159 -2.58 -9.06 9.15
CA LEU A 159 -1.40 -8.64 8.41
C LEU A 159 -0.97 -7.19 8.67
N LYS A 160 -1.68 -6.45 9.54
CA LYS A 160 -1.49 -5.00 9.81
C LYS A 160 -1.69 -4.10 8.59
N MET A 161 -2.41 -4.58 7.58
CA MET A 161 -2.83 -3.82 6.40
C MET A 161 -4.17 -3.14 6.67
N TYR A 162 -4.17 -2.17 7.58
CA TYR A 162 -5.41 -1.59 8.11
C TYR A 162 -6.21 -0.79 7.07
N TYR A 163 -5.55 -0.17 6.08
CA TYR A 163 -6.23 0.64 5.07
C TYR A 163 -7.15 -0.21 4.19
N GLU A 164 -6.64 -1.33 3.69
CA GLU A 164 -7.39 -2.29 2.90
C GLU A 164 -8.49 -2.97 3.73
N ALA A 165 -8.21 -3.27 5.01
CA ALA A 165 -9.19 -3.83 5.92
C ALA A 165 -10.41 -2.90 6.10
N VAL A 166 -10.18 -1.60 6.33
CA VAL A 166 -11.25 -0.61 6.50
C VAL A 166 -12.12 -0.52 5.25
N LYS A 167 -11.51 -0.52 4.06
CA LYS A 167 -12.26 -0.50 2.79
C LYS A 167 -13.22 -1.67 2.67
N ASP A 168 -12.77 -2.88 3.01
CA ASP A 168 -13.59 -4.09 2.97
C ASP A 168 -14.69 -4.10 4.04
N PHE A 169 -14.39 -3.64 5.26
CA PHE A 169 -15.39 -3.48 6.32
C PHE A 169 -16.48 -2.48 5.94
N GLU A 170 -16.10 -1.34 5.35
CA GLU A 170 -17.06 -0.34 4.87
C GLU A 170 -17.91 -0.86 3.72
N GLN A 171 -17.32 -1.62 2.79
CA GLN A 171 -18.06 -2.28 1.72
C GLN A 171 -19.06 -3.29 2.30
N TYR A 172 -18.63 -4.14 3.23
CA TYR A 172 -19.50 -5.07 3.94
C TYR A 172 -20.67 -4.34 4.60
N LEU A 173 -20.42 -3.27 5.37
CA LEU A 173 -21.46 -2.51 6.06
C LEU A 173 -22.46 -1.82 5.10
N ARG A 174 -22.01 -1.43 3.91
CA ARG A 174 -22.87 -0.82 2.88
C ARG A 174 -23.80 -1.83 2.21
N GLU A 175 -23.30 -3.05 1.97
CA GLU A 175 -23.98 -4.09 1.20
C GLU A 175 -24.81 -5.06 2.07
N GLN A 176 -24.95 -4.81 3.38
CA GLN A 176 -25.75 -5.68 4.24
C GLN A 176 -27.22 -5.69 3.80
N PRO A 177 -27.79 -6.88 3.48
CA PRO A 177 -29.24 -7.00 3.48
C PRO A 177 -29.71 -6.75 4.93
N GLY A 178 -30.80 -6.00 5.13
CA GLY A 178 -31.31 -5.63 6.46
C GLY A 178 -31.72 -6.79 7.38
N THR A 179 -31.44 -8.03 6.98
CA THR A 179 -31.70 -9.29 7.69
C THR A 179 -30.58 -9.70 8.65
N VAL A 180 -29.41 -9.07 8.61
CA VAL A 180 -28.28 -9.42 9.48
C VAL A 180 -28.53 -8.87 10.90
N PRO A 181 -28.37 -9.68 11.96
CA PRO A 181 -28.57 -9.22 13.33
C PRO A 181 -27.79 -7.95 13.62
N ALA A 182 -28.44 -6.96 14.24
CA ALA A 182 -27.83 -5.67 14.55
C ALA A 182 -26.52 -5.84 15.34
N ASP A 183 -26.47 -6.82 16.25
CA ASP A 183 -25.30 -7.13 17.08
C ASP A 183 -24.08 -7.50 16.24
N ALA A 184 -24.26 -8.38 15.23
CA ALA A 184 -23.17 -8.80 14.34
C ALA A 184 -22.62 -7.63 13.51
N THR A 185 -23.49 -6.68 13.11
CA THR A 185 -23.03 -5.46 12.42
C THR A 185 -22.33 -4.48 13.36
N SER A 186 -22.68 -4.47 14.65
CA SER A 186 -22.05 -3.63 15.66
C SER A 186 -20.63 -4.10 15.99
N ASP A 187 -20.41 -5.42 16.06
CA ASP A 187 -19.07 -6.02 16.23
C ASP A 187 -18.16 -5.67 15.04
N VAL A 188 -18.65 -5.79 13.81
CA VAL A 188 -17.87 -5.42 12.62
C VAL A 188 -17.57 -3.92 12.59
N ARG A 189 -18.51 -3.09 13.05
CA ARG A 189 -18.27 -1.64 13.19
C ARG A 189 -17.20 -1.34 14.24
N ARG A 190 -17.18 -2.08 15.36
CA ARG A 190 -16.10 -1.99 16.36
C ARG A 190 -14.75 -2.37 15.75
N GLU A 191 -14.66 -3.52 15.07
CA GLU A 191 -13.43 -3.97 14.36
C GLU A 191 -12.95 -2.91 13.35
N CYS A 192 -13.88 -2.28 12.61
CA CYS A 192 -13.57 -1.22 11.67
C CYS A 192 -13.02 0.04 12.35
N ASN A 193 -13.63 0.46 13.47
CA ASN A 193 -13.16 1.61 14.24
C ASN A 193 -11.79 1.36 14.87
N GLU A 194 -11.52 0.15 15.36
CA GLU A 194 -10.21 -0.26 15.85
C GLU A 194 -9.14 -0.19 14.75
N ALA A 195 -9.46 -0.70 13.55
CA ALA A 195 -8.58 -0.59 12.40
C ALA A 195 -8.30 0.89 12.02
N LYS A 196 -9.32 1.76 12.05
CA LYS A 196 -9.16 3.21 11.82
C LYS A 196 -8.30 3.87 12.90
N ALA A 197 -8.49 3.52 14.16
CA ALA A 197 -7.66 4.01 15.26
C ALA A 197 -6.19 3.57 15.10
N ALA A 198 -5.95 2.34 14.65
CA ALA A 198 -4.61 1.85 14.35
C ALA A 198 -3.94 2.63 13.21
N ILE A 199 -4.69 3.02 12.17
CA ILE A 199 -4.19 3.91 11.10
C ILE A 199 -3.82 5.28 11.66
N ALA A 200 -4.70 5.89 12.47
CA ALA A 200 -4.44 7.20 13.07
C ALA A 200 -3.18 7.17 13.95
N LYS A 201 -3.04 6.15 14.80
CA LYS A 201 -1.85 5.96 15.62
C LYS A 201 -0.58 5.80 14.77
N ALA A 202 -0.63 5.02 13.69
CA ALA A 202 0.50 4.87 12.79
C ALA A 202 0.89 6.20 12.10
N GLN A 203 -0.09 7.02 11.73
CA GLN A 203 0.15 8.35 11.16
C GLN A 203 0.75 9.32 12.18
N GLU A 204 0.24 9.32 13.41
CA GLU A 204 0.78 10.12 14.51
C GLU A 204 2.23 9.72 14.83
N GLU A 205 2.55 8.43 14.84
CA GLU A 205 3.92 7.95 15.04
C GLU A 205 4.87 8.45 13.93
N VAL A 206 4.42 8.48 12.68
CA VAL A 206 5.21 9.06 11.57
C VAL A 206 5.44 10.56 11.78
N ILE A 207 4.40 11.31 12.12
CA ILE A 207 4.49 12.76 12.40
C ILE A 207 5.45 13.03 13.57
N GLN A 208 5.36 12.24 14.64
CA GLN A 208 6.24 12.35 15.80
C GLN A 208 7.71 12.03 15.45
N ARG A 209 7.95 11.00 14.64
CA ARG A 209 9.30 10.66 14.16
C ARG A 209 9.90 11.78 13.32
N GLU A 210 9.12 12.38 12.42
CA GLU A 210 9.55 13.53 11.62
C GLU A 210 9.81 14.77 12.49
N ALA A 211 8.95 15.05 13.46
CA ALA A 211 9.14 16.15 14.40
C ALA A 211 10.39 15.94 15.28
N ALA A 212 10.64 14.73 15.75
CA ALA A 212 11.84 14.37 16.49
C ALA A 212 13.11 14.51 15.65
N LYS A 213 13.07 14.08 14.37
CA LYS A 213 14.17 14.28 13.42
C LYS A 213 14.46 15.77 13.20
N LYS A 214 13.42 16.61 13.03
CA LYS A 214 13.59 18.07 12.91
C LYS A 214 14.14 18.71 14.20
N ARG A 215 13.72 18.24 15.38
CA ARG A 215 14.23 18.71 16.68
C ARG A 215 15.71 18.38 16.86
N THR A 216 16.11 17.14 16.57
CA THR A 216 17.51 16.69 16.65
C THR A 216 18.39 17.43 15.64
N GLU A 217 17.91 17.65 14.41
CA GLU A 217 18.63 18.45 13.42
C GLU A 217 18.81 19.91 13.88
N ARG A 218 17.77 20.52 14.47
CA ARG A 218 17.87 21.87 15.03
C ARG A 218 18.86 21.95 16.20
N GLN A 219 18.86 20.94 17.08
CA GLN A 219 19.83 20.84 18.18
C GLN A 219 21.25 20.69 17.65
N GLN A 220 21.47 19.84 16.64
CA GLN A 220 22.78 19.64 16.02
C GLN A 220 23.27 20.91 15.31
N ARG A 221 22.39 21.64 14.60
CA ARG A 221 22.73 22.96 14.03
C ARG A 221 23.14 23.96 15.11
N HIS A 222 22.43 23.97 16.25
CA HIS A 222 22.78 24.85 17.36
C HIS A 222 24.10 24.46 18.02
N GLN A 223 24.36 23.17 18.21
CA GLN A 223 25.64 22.66 18.70
C GLN A 223 26.79 22.98 17.73
N ASN A 224 26.63 22.75 16.44
CA ASN A 224 27.63 23.11 15.42
C ASN A 224 27.89 24.63 15.40
N SER A 225 26.84 25.45 15.54
CA SER A 225 27.00 26.90 15.66
C SER A 225 27.74 27.31 16.93
N ARG A 226 27.48 26.64 18.06
CA ARG A 226 28.20 26.86 19.33
C ARG A 226 29.66 26.45 19.21
N GLN A 227 29.95 25.27 18.69
CA GLN A 227 31.31 24.79 18.44
C GLN A 227 32.07 25.73 17.49
N ARG A 228 31.40 26.24 16.43
CA ARG A 228 32.00 27.23 15.52
C ARG A 228 32.27 28.56 16.22
N ALA A 229 31.37 29.01 17.10
CA ALA A 229 31.58 30.21 17.90
C ALA A 229 32.73 30.02 18.91
N GLU A 230 32.78 28.90 19.63
CA GLU A 230 33.87 28.56 20.55
C GLU A 230 35.22 28.43 19.83
N SER A 231 35.23 27.81 18.64
CA SER A 231 36.42 27.71 17.78
C SER A 231 36.87 29.09 17.27
N SER A 232 35.92 29.99 16.98
CA SER A 232 36.19 31.39 16.58
C SER A 232 36.73 32.24 17.74
N TRP A 233 36.24 32.01 18.98
CA TRP A 233 36.76 32.68 20.18
C TRP A 233 38.17 32.23 20.57
N ASN A 234 38.60 31.02 20.21
CA ASN A 234 39.99 30.59 20.41
C ASN A 234 41.00 31.27 19.46
N ASP A 235 40.55 31.81 18.33
CA ASP A 235 41.41 32.57 17.40
C ASP A 235 41.73 33.99 17.93
N SER A 236 40.93 34.49 18.88
CA SER A 236 41.17 35.77 19.57
C SER A 236 42.36 35.76 20.55
N LYS A 237 42.85 34.56 20.93
CA LYS A 237 44.10 34.43 21.69
C LYS A 237 45.35 34.53 20.82
N PHE A 238 45.23 34.39 19.49
CA PHE A 238 46.33 34.58 18.55
C PHE A 238 46.51 36.08 18.19
N TYR A 239 45.42 36.81 17.98
CA TYR A 239 45.46 38.26 17.68
C TYR A 239 45.44 39.19 18.92
N GLY A 240 45.41 38.64 20.14
CA GLY A 240 45.41 39.42 21.38
C GLY A 240 46.71 40.17 21.70
N ASN A 241 47.83 39.82 21.05
CA ASN A 241 49.14 40.42 21.31
C ASN A 241 49.49 41.63 20.44
N TYR A 242 48.69 41.98 19.42
CA TYR A 242 48.93 43.16 18.58
C TYR A 242 48.13 44.40 18.97
N ARG A 243 47.34 44.33 20.06
CA ARG A 243 46.47 45.44 20.52
C ARG A 243 46.77 45.93 21.94
N ARG A 244 48.01 45.77 22.41
CA ARG A 244 48.49 46.35 23.67
C ARG A 244 49.59 47.37 23.38
N GLY A 245 49.19 48.56 22.93
CA GLY A 245 50.13 49.63 22.63
C GLY A 245 49.49 50.85 21.97
N ALA A 246 48.55 51.51 22.64
CA ALA A 246 48.21 52.90 22.35
C ALA A 246 47.46 53.51 23.54
N ASN A 247 48.20 54.29 24.31
CA ASN A 247 47.70 55.27 25.24
C ASN A 247 47.10 56.44 24.44
N SER A 248 45.88 56.89 24.75
CA SER A 248 45.47 58.30 24.71
C SER A 248 43.99 58.44 25.04
N ASN A 249 43.72 59.02 26.20
CA ASN A 249 42.70 60.03 26.46
C ASN A 249 41.61 60.22 25.39
N ASN A 250 40.35 59.89 25.70
CA ASN A 250 39.32 60.91 25.60
C ASN A 250 38.12 60.66 26.52
N ARG A 251 37.65 61.76 27.11
CA ARG A 251 36.56 61.89 28.09
C ARG A 251 35.19 61.93 27.41
N GLY A 252 34.17 61.58 28.19
CA GLY A 252 32.76 61.99 28.01
C GLY A 252 31.89 60.85 27.50
N GLY A 253 30.73 60.52 28.06
CA GLY A 253 29.89 61.21 29.02
C GLY A 253 28.42 60.88 28.69
N TYR A 254 27.73 60.26 29.65
CA TYR A 254 26.28 60.22 29.91
C TYR A 254 25.26 59.96 28.79
N GLY A 255 24.31 59.04 29.05
CA GLY A 255 23.04 59.01 28.32
C GLY A 255 22.21 57.75 28.49
N SER A 256 21.54 57.60 29.64
CA SER A 256 20.44 56.66 29.83
C SER A 256 19.15 57.24 29.23
N SER A 257 18.50 56.55 28.30
CA SER A 257 17.02 56.47 28.20
C SER A 257 16.67 55.36 27.20
N ARG A 258 15.95 54.33 27.63
CA ARG A 258 14.49 54.22 27.66
C ARG A 258 13.96 53.62 26.34
N PHE A 259 13.68 52.33 26.46
CA PHE A 259 12.92 51.50 25.55
C PHE A 259 11.56 52.14 25.21
N GLN A 260 11.24 52.24 23.91
CA GLN A 260 9.86 52.15 23.42
C GLN A 260 9.82 51.82 21.92
N SER A 261 8.93 50.88 21.63
CA SER A 261 8.53 50.33 20.34
C SER A 261 7.94 51.38 19.39
N SER A 262 8.28 51.34 18.11
CA SER A 262 7.31 51.27 16.99
C SER A 262 8.03 51.38 15.65
N GLY A 263 7.46 50.69 14.65
CA GLY A 263 8.09 50.42 13.37
C GLY A 263 8.38 51.65 12.51
N GLY A 264 9.24 51.45 11.51
CA GLY A 264 9.56 52.48 10.53
C GLY A 264 10.86 52.17 9.82
N SER A 265 10.74 51.39 8.75
CA SER A 265 11.79 51.09 7.78
C SER A 265 12.64 52.32 7.46
N SER A 266 13.83 52.41 8.04
CA SER A 266 14.86 53.38 7.64
C SER A 266 15.99 52.62 7.02
N ARG A 267 15.90 52.60 5.70
CA ARG A 267 16.85 52.18 4.68
C ARG A 267 18.25 52.71 5.04
N ALA A 268 18.99 51.90 5.80
CA ALA A 268 20.42 52.09 5.99
C ALA A 268 21.08 51.87 4.63
N SER A 269 21.48 52.97 3.99
CA SER A 269 22.38 53.00 2.84
C SER A 269 23.74 52.45 3.26
N TYR A 270 23.81 51.13 3.47
CA TYR A 270 25.05 50.41 3.33
C TYR A 270 25.37 50.45 1.85
N MET A 271 26.42 51.19 1.51
CA MET A 271 27.00 51.17 0.19
C MET A 271 27.15 49.72 -0.24
N ALA A 272 26.41 49.30 -1.27
CA ALA A 272 26.62 48.01 -1.88
C ALA A 272 28.10 47.94 -2.27
N PRO A 273 28.84 46.90 -1.85
CA PRO A 273 30.16 46.68 -2.43
C PRO A 273 29.93 46.59 -3.94
N LYS A 274 30.71 47.35 -4.71
CA LYS A 274 30.71 47.28 -6.18
C LYS A 274 30.59 45.80 -6.56
N THR A 275 29.54 45.44 -7.28
CA THR A 275 29.29 44.06 -7.70
C THR A 275 30.42 43.63 -8.62
N GLN A 276 31.53 43.17 -8.04
CA GLN A 276 32.56 42.46 -8.78
C GLN A 276 31.85 41.29 -9.48
N ARG A 277 31.92 41.28 -10.81
CA ARG A 277 31.37 40.18 -11.60
C ARG A 277 31.95 38.88 -11.04
N ARG A 278 31.08 37.90 -10.76
CA ARG A 278 31.52 36.59 -10.26
C ARG A 278 32.53 36.02 -11.26
N THR A 279 33.71 35.66 -10.77
CA THR A 279 34.71 35.06 -11.66
C THR A 279 34.29 33.65 -12.04
N TYR A 280 34.78 33.11 -13.15
CA TYR A 280 34.51 31.73 -13.55
C TYR A 280 34.98 30.70 -12.51
N TYR A 281 36.00 31.05 -11.73
CA TYR A 281 36.46 30.28 -10.56
C TYR A 281 35.40 30.24 -9.45
N ASP A 282 34.75 31.38 -9.16
CA ASP A 282 33.68 31.46 -8.16
C ASP A 282 32.42 30.69 -8.59
N VAL A 283 32.12 30.68 -9.90
CA VAL A 283 30.97 29.94 -10.46
C VAL A 283 31.14 28.43 -10.31
N LEU A 284 32.37 27.92 -10.51
CA LEU A 284 32.68 26.49 -10.33
C LEU A 284 33.06 26.12 -8.89
N GLY A 285 33.24 27.11 -8.01
CA GLY A 285 33.62 26.91 -6.61
C GLY A 285 35.02 26.30 -6.44
N ILE A 286 35.97 26.73 -7.28
CA ILE A 286 37.34 26.21 -7.34
C ILE A 286 38.34 27.36 -7.18
N GLU A 287 39.54 27.06 -6.67
CA GLU A 287 40.61 28.05 -6.55
C GLU A 287 41.34 28.27 -7.89
N LYS A 288 41.93 29.47 -8.08
CA LYS A 288 42.69 29.84 -9.28
C LYS A 288 43.88 28.93 -9.58
N THR A 289 44.37 28.18 -8.60
CA THR A 289 45.50 27.24 -8.70
C THR A 289 45.07 25.82 -9.10
N SER A 290 43.77 25.58 -9.32
CA SER A 290 43.24 24.23 -9.58
C SER A 290 43.73 23.65 -10.91
N THR A 291 43.97 22.34 -10.93
CA THR A 291 44.35 21.58 -12.14
C THR A 291 43.13 21.30 -13.04
N VAL A 292 43.33 21.14 -14.35
CA VAL A 292 42.25 20.88 -15.32
C VAL A 292 41.36 19.68 -14.93
N ASN A 293 41.94 18.65 -14.30
CA ASN A 293 41.21 17.49 -13.80
C ASN A 293 40.25 17.84 -12.64
N GLN A 294 40.65 18.76 -11.75
CA GLN A 294 39.79 19.27 -10.67
C GLN A 294 38.66 20.14 -11.23
N ILE A 295 38.93 20.96 -12.25
CA ILE A 295 37.94 21.78 -12.96
C ILE A 295 36.86 20.87 -13.60
N ARG A 296 37.30 19.82 -14.32
CA ARG A 296 36.38 18.82 -14.93
C ARG A 296 35.59 18.03 -13.88
N LYS A 297 36.17 17.76 -12.71
CA LYS A 297 35.48 17.09 -11.60
C LYS A 297 34.43 17.99 -10.96
N ALA A 298 34.74 19.27 -10.76
CA ALA A 298 33.82 20.27 -10.21
C ALA A 298 32.62 20.50 -11.16
N TYR A 299 32.88 20.68 -12.46
CA TYR A 299 31.84 20.83 -13.47
C TYR A 299 30.89 19.63 -13.50
N ARG A 300 31.41 18.39 -13.57
CA ARG A 300 30.56 17.19 -13.58
C ARG A 300 29.68 17.07 -12.33
N LYS A 301 30.23 17.42 -11.16
CA LYS A 301 29.49 17.38 -9.89
C LYS A 301 28.33 18.39 -9.89
N LEU A 302 28.56 19.61 -10.36
CA LEU A 302 27.55 20.67 -10.41
C LEU A 302 26.54 20.44 -11.55
N ALA A 303 26.96 19.96 -12.71
CA ALA A 303 26.09 19.60 -13.84
C ALA A 303 25.07 18.51 -13.48
N LEU A 304 25.43 17.54 -12.65
CA LEU A 304 24.49 16.51 -12.18
C LEU A 304 23.36 17.07 -11.29
N VAL A 305 23.62 18.18 -10.59
CA VAL A 305 22.68 18.84 -9.68
C VAL A 305 21.80 19.84 -10.44
N TYR A 306 22.40 20.62 -11.34
CA TYR A 306 21.76 21.74 -12.03
C TYR A 306 21.38 21.44 -13.48
N HIS A 307 21.37 20.16 -13.89
CA HIS A 307 20.93 19.77 -15.23
C HIS A 307 19.50 20.27 -15.50
N PRO A 308 19.21 20.83 -16.69
CA PRO A 308 17.89 21.39 -17.00
C PRO A 308 16.75 20.36 -16.87
N ASP A 309 17.03 19.09 -17.15
CA ASP A 309 16.07 17.99 -17.02
C ASP A 309 15.64 17.68 -15.57
N LYS A 310 16.46 18.08 -14.57
CA LYS A 310 16.15 17.89 -13.14
C LYS A 310 15.67 19.17 -12.44
N ALA A 311 15.67 20.29 -13.15
CA ALA A 311 15.44 21.61 -12.57
C ALA A 311 13.95 21.98 -12.51
N LYS A 312 13.45 22.26 -11.29
CA LYS A 312 12.07 22.75 -11.05
C LYS A 312 11.92 24.27 -11.11
N THR A 313 12.99 25.02 -11.36
CA THR A 313 13.03 26.50 -11.22
C THR A 313 13.88 27.13 -12.31
N SER A 314 13.42 28.24 -12.89
CA SER A 314 14.11 28.98 -13.97
C SER A 314 15.55 29.39 -13.62
N ALA A 315 15.82 29.71 -12.35
CA ALA A 315 17.13 30.13 -11.87
C ALA A 315 18.24 29.07 -12.02
N TYR A 316 17.88 27.77 -12.07
CA TYR A 316 18.85 26.69 -12.28
C TYR A 316 19.33 26.63 -13.74
N GLY A 317 18.50 27.05 -14.70
CA GLY A 317 18.88 27.12 -16.11
C GLY A 317 19.94 28.19 -16.37
N ASP A 318 19.81 29.35 -15.73
CA ASP A 318 20.79 30.44 -15.88
C ASP A 318 22.13 30.08 -15.21
N LEU A 319 22.10 29.46 -14.03
CA LEU A 319 23.30 28.96 -13.38
C LEU A 319 24.01 27.87 -14.21
N PHE A 320 23.24 27.00 -14.90
CA PHE A 320 23.80 25.96 -15.77
C PHE A 320 24.52 26.56 -17.00
N LYS A 321 23.97 27.64 -17.57
CA LYS A 321 24.62 28.38 -18.67
C LYS A 321 25.93 29.02 -18.20
N GLU A 322 25.90 29.71 -17.06
CA GLU A 322 27.10 30.35 -16.48
C GLU A 322 28.21 29.34 -16.16
N MET A 323 27.83 28.20 -15.57
CA MET A 323 28.76 27.12 -15.25
C MET A 323 29.38 26.48 -16.50
N THR A 324 28.61 26.36 -17.59
CA THR A 324 29.11 25.80 -18.85
C THR A 324 30.05 26.79 -19.55
N ALA A 325 29.73 28.09 -19.53
CA ALA A 325 30.64 29.13 -19.99
C ALA A 325 31.96 29.13 -19.20
N ALA A 326 31.87 29.00 -17.87
CA ALA A 326 33.05 28.90 -17.00
C ALA A 326 33.92 27.68 -17.33
N TYR A 327 33.32 26.50 -17.54
CA TYR A 327 34.07 25.31 -17.90
C TYR A 327 34.75 25.43 -19.27
N ASN A 328 34.10 26.02 -20.27
CA ASN A 328 34.67 26.18 -21.61
C ASN A 328 35.90 27.10 -21.59
N VAL A 329 35.88 28.18 -20.81
CA VAL A 329 37.02 29.11 -20.69
C VAL A 329 38.15 28.53 -19.82
N LEU A 330 37.81 27.83 -18.72
CA LEU A 330 38.80 27.32 -17.77
C LEU A 330 39.37 25.93 -18.14
N SER A 331 38.76 25.21 -19.09
CA SER A 331 39.24 23.89 -19.52
C SER A 331 40.37 23.95 -20.56
N ASP A 332 40.46 25.04 -21.32
CA ASP A 332 41.55 25.31 -22.26
C ASP A 332 42.59 26.21 -21.59
N GLU A 333 43.83 25.74 -21.52
CA GLU A 333 44.95 26.45 -20.89
C GLU A 333 45.22 27.82 -21.54
N SER A 334 45.01 27.93 -22.86
CA SER A 334 45.22 29.17 -23.60
C SER A 334 44.12 30.21 -23.34
N ALA A 335 42.87 29.75 -23.18
CA ALA A 335 41.73 30.61 -22.85
C ALA A 335 41.77 31.01 -21.37
N ARG A 336 42.21 30.10 -20.49
CA ARG A 336 42.43 30.36 -19.07
C ARG A 336 43.47 31.45 -18.85
N ALA A 337 44.61 31.38 -19.54
CA ALA A 337 45.66 32.40 -19.41
C ALA A 337 45.18 33.80 -19.85
N LYS A 338 44.40 33.89 -20.94
CA LYS A 338 43.78 35.15 -21.38
C LYS A 338 42.79 35.68 -20.34
N TYR A 339 41.94 34.80 -19.81
CA TYR A 339 40.97 35.15 -18.78
C TYR A 339 41.65 35.60 -17.47
N ASP A 340 42.73 34.93 -17.06
CA ASP A 340 43.51 35.30 -15.88
C ASP A 340 44.19 36.66 -16.05
N HIS A 341 44.62 36.99 -17.28
CA HIS A 341 45.13 38.32 -17.63
C HIS A 341 44.03 39.40 -17.61
N GLU A 342 42.79 39.06 -17.93
CA GLU A 342 41.63 39.98 -17.85
C GLU A 342 41.14 40.22 -16.42
N LEU A 343 41.54 39.38 -15.45
CA LEU A 343 41.12 39.45 -14.04
C LEU A 343 42.08 40.25 -13.14
N VAL A 344 43.23 40.68 -13.65
CA VAL A 344 44.21 41.57 -12.98
C VAL A 344 43.88 43.02 -13.33
#